data_AF-A0A3B8KUQ9-F1
#
_entry.id   AF-A0A3B8KUQ9-F1
#
_cell.length_a   1.000
_cell.length_b   1.000
_cell.length_c   1.000
_cell.angle_alpha   90.00
_cell.angle_beta   90.00
_cell.angle_gamma   90.00
#
_symmetry.space_group_name_H-M   'P 1'
#
loop_
_entity.id
_entity.type
_entity.pdbx_description
1 polymer ?
#
loop_
_entity_poly.entity_id
_entity_poly.type
_entity_poly.pdbx_seq_one_letter_code
_entity_poly.pdbx_strand_id
1 'polypeptide(L)'
;VSEKALARGANQCGTLGSGNHFLEVQVVDEVVEPEIAAVLGLFAGQVCVMIHSGSRGLGYQVCDDALKALRGVPESHGIVLPDRQLACAPVHSSEGRAYIGAMRAAANYAWCNRQLLMQLAREAFARVLGSSWQSLGMDLVYD
;
A
#
# COMPACT_ATOMS: atom_id res chain seq x y z
N VAL A 1 1.06 2.85 17.47
CA VAL A 1 2.15 3.09 16.50
C VAL A 1 3.24 3.86 17.25
N SER A 2 4.51 3.50 17.11
CA SER A 2 5.60 4.14 17.85
C SER A 2 5.91 5.54 17.31
N GLU A 3 6.49 6.42 18.15
CA GLU A 3 6.98 7.73 17.72
C GLU A 3 8.02 7.61 16.59
N LYS A 4 8.87 6.59 16.64
CA LYS A 4 9.86 6.32 15.58
C LYS A 4 9.20 5.99 14.25
N ALA A 5 8.13 5.20 14.24
CA ALA A 5 7.39 4.88 13.02
C ALA A 5 6.71 6.13 12.44
N LEU A 6 6.12 6.97 13.30
CA LEU A 6 5.53 8.24 12.90
C LEU A 6 6.58 9.18 12.31
N ALA A 7 7.72 9.38 12.99
CA ALA A 7 8.80 10.24 12.52
C ALA A 7 9.37 9.79 11.16
N ARG A 8 9.53 8.47 10.95
CA ARG A 8 9.99 7.92 9.66
C ARG A 8 8.97 8.13 8.54
N GLY A 9 7.67 8.07 8.84
CA GLY A 9 6.60 8.26 7.87
C GLY A 9 6.21 9.71 7.60
N ALA A 10 6.47 10.63 8.53
CA ALA A 10 5.91 11.99 8.48
C ALA A 10 6.13 12.71 7.15
N ASN A 11 7.34 12.60 6.59
CA ASN A 11 7.74 13.30 5.36
C ASN A 11 7.74 12.39 4.12
N GLN A 12 7.08 11.24 4.16
CA GLN A 12 7.10 10.26 3.07
C GLN A 12 5.73 10.02 2.43
N CYS A 13 4.65 10.59 2.97
CA CYS A 13 3.32 10.41 2.41
C CYS A 13 3.19 11.21 1.10
N GLY A 14 2.60 10.61 0.07
CA GLY A 14 2.60 11.13 -1.30
C GLY A 14 3.89 10.87 -2.07
N THR A 15 4.70 9.90 -1.68
CA THR A 15 5.96 9.53 -2.39
C THR A 15 5.95 8.07 -2.81
N LEU A 16 6.62 7.76 -3.94
CA LEU A 16 6.75 6.37 -4.43
C LEU A 16 7.62 5.52 -3.50
N GLY A 17 8.84 5.99 -3.26
CA GLY A 17 9.89 5.22 -2.62
C GLY A 17 10.86 4.56 -3.56
N SER A 18 11.56 3.56 -3.03
CA SER A 18 12.57 2.75 -3.73
C SER A 18 12.16 1.28 -3.73
N GLY A 19 12.97 0.44 -4.36
CA GLY A 19 12.68 -0.99 -4.54
C GLY A 19 11.83 -1.19 -5.78
N ASN A 20 10.83 -2.07 -5.69
CA ASN A 20 9.87 -2.33 -6.76
C ASN A 20 8.73 -1.31 -6.82
N HIS A 21 8.85 -0.13 -6.19
CA HIS A 21 7.82 0.90 -6.21
C HIS A 21 7.93 1.79 -7.45
N PHE A 22 6.82 1.99 -8.15
CA PHE A 22 6.77 2.74 -9.41
C PHE A 22 5.40 3.37 -9.66
N LEU A 23 5.39 4.34 -10.58
CA LEU A 23 4.19 4.81 -11.27
C LEU A 23 4.45 4.61 -12.76
N GLU A 24 3.59 3.85 -13.43
CA GLU A 24 3.76 3.49 -14.83
C GLU A 24 2.55 3.89 -15.64
N VAL A 25 2.79 4.50 -16.80
CA VAL A 25 1.78 4.74 -17.83
C VAL A 25 1.80 3.55 -18.77
N GLN A 26 0.69 2.83 -18.86
CA GLN A 26 0.56 1.56 -19.56
C GLN A 26 -0.51 1.67 -20.63
N VAL A 27 -0.51 0.72 -21.57
CA VAL A 27 -1.58 0.53 -22.55
C VAL A 27 -2.15 -0.87 -22.36
N VAL A 28 -3.48 -0.97 -22.35
CA VAL A 28 -4.17 -2.27 -22.38
C VAL A 28 -3.92 -2.91 -23.75
N ASP A 29 -2.97 -3.83 -23.83
CA ASP A 29 -2.59 -4.47 -25.11
C ASP A 29 -3.62 -5.51 -25.57
N GLU A 30 -4.08 -6.35 -24.65
CA GLU A 30 -5.02 -7.44 -24.92
C GLU A 30 -6.16 -7.45 -23.89
N VAL A 31 -7.38 -7.77 -24.36
CA VAL A 31 -8.55 -8.03 -23.52
C VAL A 31 -8.93 -9.50 -23.63
N VAL A 32 -8.70 -10.25 -22.55
CA VAL A 32 -8.96 -11.70 -22.49
C VAL A 32 -10.43 -12.00 -22.18
N GLU A 33 -11.05 -11.21 -21.31
CA GLU A 33 -12.44 -11.37 -20.85
C GLU A 33 -13.24 -10.10 -21.13
N PRO A 34 -13.84 -9.96 -22.33
CA PRO A 34 -14.46 -8.71 -22.77
C PRO A 34 -15.61 -8.22 -21.87
N GLU A 35 -16.42 -9.14 -21.35
CA GLU A 35 -17.56 -8.80 -20.49
C GLU A 35 -17.08 -8.20 -19.15
N ILE A 36 -16.01 -8.77 -18.56
CA ILE A 36 -15.43 -8.27 -17.31
C ILE A 36 -14.70 -6.95 -17.53
N ALA A 37 -13.93 -6.84 -18.62
CA ALA A 37 -13.22 -5.63 -18.97
C ALA A 37 -14.19 -4.45 -19.16
N ALA A 38 -15.34 -4.67 -19.82
CA ALA A 38 -16.37 -3.66 -19.97
C ALA A 38 -16.93 -3.16 -18.62
N VAL A 39 -17.14 -4.06 -17.65
CA VAL A 39 -17.58 -3.69 -16.28
C VAL A 39 -16.53 -2.84 -15.57
N LEU A 40 -15.24 -3.12 -15.79
CA LEU A 40 -14.13 -2.36 -15.23
C LEU A 40 -13.81 -1.07 -16.01
N GLY A 41 -14.51 -0.81 -17.12
CA GLY A 41 -14.22 0.34 -17.99
C GLY A 41 -12.92 0.21 -18.78
N LEU A 42 -12.49 -1.03 -19.05
CA LEU A 42 -11.24 -1.37 -19.74
C LEU A 42 -11.46 -1.78 -21.20
N PHE A 43 -10.60 -1.30 -22.12
CA PHE A 43 -10.63 -1.70 -23.53
C PHE A 43 -9.23 -1.67 -24.17
N ALA A 44 -9.02 -2.48 -25.23
CA ALA A 44 -7.73 -2.55 -25.92
C ALA A 44 -7.31 -1.18 -26.49
N GLY A 45 -6.04 -0.81 -26.32
CA GLY A 45 -5.47 0.48 -26.67
C GLY A 45 -5.70 1.59 -25.64
N GLN A 46 -6.45 1.34 -24.56
CA GLN A 46 -6.65 2.34 -23.51
C GLN A 46 -5.36 2.60 -22.73
N VAL A 47 -5.08 3.88 -22.44
CA VAL A 47 -3.99 4.28 -21.55
C VAL A 47 -4.45 4.20 -20.10
N CYS A 48 -3.68 3.53 -19.26
CA CYS A 48 -3.91 3.42 -17.82
C CYS A 48 -2.68 3.91 -17.04
N VAL A 49 -2.88 4.21 -15.75
CA VAL A 49 -1.78 4.53 -14.83
C VAL A 49 -1.82 3.53 -13.68
N MET A 50 -0.72 2.80 -13.47
CA MET A 50 -0.56 1.88 -12.35
C MET A 50 0.34 2.51 -11.29
N ILE A 51 -0.10 2.49 -10.02
CA ILE A 51 0.67 3.00 -8.88
C ILE A 51 1.01 1.85 -7.94
N HIS A 52 2.29 1.46 -7.91
CA HIS A 52 2.80 0.47 -6.99
C HIS A 52 3.57 1.16 -5.84
N SER A 53 2.89 1.38 -4.71
CA SER A 53 3.51 1.92 -3.49
C SER A 53 2.78 1.44 -2.22
N GLY A 54 3.41 1.62 -1.07
CA GLY A 54 2.94 1.11 0.22
C GLY A 54 3.07 2.11 1.36
N SER A 55 3.17 1.58 2.58
CA SER A 55 3.19 2.33 3.85
C SER A 55 4.50 3.07 4.16
N ARG A 56 5.41 3.13 3.17
CA ARG A 56 6.74 3.75 3.27
C ARG A 56 7.51 3.30 4.53
N GLY A 57 8.34 4.18 5.08
CA GLY A 57 9.12 3.90 6.29
C GLY A 57 8.28 3.65 7.54
N LEU A 58 7.02 4.10 7.56
CA LEU A 58 6.12 3.89 8.71
C LEU A 58 5.80 2.40 8.89
N GLY A 59 5.30 1.73 7.85
CA GLY A 59 4.94 0.32 7.98
C GLY A 59 6.15 -0.60 8.17
N TYR A 60 7.30 -0.26 7.55
CA TYR A 60 8.56 -0.95 7.84
C TYR A 60 8.89 -0.89 9.34
N GLN A 61 8.80 0.30 9.95
CA GLN A 61 9.11 0.46 11.36
C GLN A 61 8.07 -0.21 12.27
N VAL A 62 6.78 -0.20 11.88
CA VAL A 62 5.73 -0.95 12.58
C VAL A 62 6.05 -2.45 12.63
N CYS A 63 6.51 -3.03 11.51
CA CYS A 63 6.92 -4.43 11.47
C CYS A 63 8.16 -4.70 12.34
N ASP A 64 9.20 -3.87 12.23
CA ASP A 64 10.43 -3.99 13.03
C ASP A 64 10.15 -3.86 14.55
N ASP A 65 9.25 -2.96 14.94
CA ASP A 65 8.84 -2.80 16.34
C ASP A 65 8.04 -4.02 16.84
N ALA A 66 7.13 -4.55 16.00
CA ALA A 66 6.36 -5.75 16.33
C ALA A 66 7.26 -6.98 16.50
N LEU A 67 8.22 -7.19 15.60
CA LEU A 67 9.17 -8.31 15.69
C LEU A 67 10.01 -8.24 16.97
N LYS A 68 10.33 -7.04 17.47
CA LYS A 68 11.00 -6.87 18.77
C LYS A 68 10.08 -7.18 19.94
N ALA A 69 8.84 -6.70 19.89
CA ALA A 69 7.84 -6.93 20.93
C ALA A 69 7.43 -8.40 21.04
N LEU A 70 7.48 -9.16 19.93
CA LEU A 70 7.14 -10.57 19.88
C LEU A 70 8.27 -11.53 20.29
N ARG A 71 9.45 -11.02 20.67
CA ARG A 71 10.54 -11.89 21.14
C ARG A 71 10.15 -12.58 22.44
N GLY A 72 10.21 -13.92 22.47
CA GLY A 72 9.85 -14.71 23.65
C GLY A 72 8.34 -14.87 23.88
N VAL A 73 7.50 -14.19 23.09
CA VAL A 73 6.03 -14.25 23.19
C VAL A 73 5.48 -15.59 22.70
N PRO A 74 5.94 -16.16 21.56
CA PRO A 74 5.54 -17.52 21.18
C PRO A 74 5.76 -18.53 22.31
N GLU A 75 6.95 -18.51 22.92
CA GLU A 75 7.35 -19.45 23.96
C GLU A 75 6.52 -19.29 25.24
N SER A 76 6.18 -18.06 25.63
CA SER A 76 5.29 -17.81 26.78
C SER A 76 3.85 -18.31 26.56
N HIS A 77 3.46 -18.50 25.29
CA HIS A 77 2.21 -19.12 24.88
C HIS A 77 2.35 -20.60 24.50
N GLY A 78 3.50 -21.23 24.76
CA GLY A 78 3.74 -22.65 24.44
C GLY A 78 3.85 -22.93 22.94
N ILE A 79 4.09 -21.92 22.12
CA ILE A 79 4.25 -22.03 20.67
C ILE A 79 5.74 -22.25 20.37
N VAL A 80 6.06 -23.43 19.84
CA VAL A 80 7.41 -23.75 19.36
C VAL A 80 7.52 -23.32 17.89
N LEU A 81 8.42 -22.40 17.60
CA LEU A 81 8.64 -21.93 16.24
C LEU A 81 9.64 -22.83 15.51
N PRO A 82 9.34 -23.30 14.29
CA PRO A 82 10.31 -24.01 13.47
C PRO A 82 11.38 -23.06 12.89
N ASP A 83 11.08 -21.77 12.82
CA ASP A 83 12.02 -20.71 12.42
C ASP A 83 11.73 -19.43 13.23
N ARG A 84 12.78 -18.73 13.68
CA ARG A 84 12.66 -17.49 14.46
C ARG A 84 11.98 -16.36 13.69
N GLN A 85 12.01 -16.38 12.36
CA GLN A 85 11.34 -15.41 11.49
C GLN A 85 9.81 -15.58 11.49
N LEU A 86 9.29 -16.70 12.01
CA LEU A 86 7.86 -16.95 12.21
C LEU A 86 7.33 -16.40 13.55
N ALA A 87 7.98 -15.36 14.08
CA ALA A 87 7.56 -14.68 15.31
C ALA A 87 6.06 -14.30 15.24
N CYS A 88 5.30 -14.74 16.25
CA CYS A 88 3.85 -14.60 16.27
C CYS A 88 3.30 -14.39 17.69
N ALA A 89 2.03 -14.03 17.78
CA ALA A 89 1.26 -14.04 19.03
C ALA A 89 -0.18 -14.48 18.73
N PRO A 90 -0.90 -15.05 19.71
CA PRO A 90 -2.35 -15.24 19.59
C PRO A 90 -3.05 -13.92 19.24
N VAL A 91 -3.99 -13.95 18.29
CA VAL A 91 -4.68 -12.75 17.77
C VAL A 91 -5.34 -11.93 18.89
N HIS A 92 -5.82 -12.59 19.94
CA HIS A 92 -6.48 -11.97 21.09
C HIS A 92 -5.55 -11.75 22.30
N SER A 93 -4.22 -11.87 22.16
CA SER A 93 -3.28 -11.44 23.21
C SER A 93 -3.14 -9.91 23.21
N SER A 94 -2.47 -9.35 24.22
CA SER A 94 -2.09 -7.94 24.26
C SER A 94 -1.25 -7.54 23.04
N GLU A 95 -0.26 -8.35 22.70
CA GLU A 95 0.70 -8.15 21.63
C GLU A 95 0.03 -8.30 20.26
N GLY A 96 -0.81 -9.33 20.10
CA GLY A 96 -1.58 -9.56 18.87
C GLY A 96 -2.49 -8.38 18.53
N ARG A 97 -3.27 -7.91 19.51
CA ARG A 97 -4.13 -6.71 19.33
C ARG A 97 -3.31 -5.45 19.05
N ALA A 98 -2.20 -5.25 19.76
CA ALA A 98 -1.34 -4.09 19.57
C ALA A 98 -0.73 -4.05 18.17
N TYR A 99 -0.21 -5.19 17.69
CA TYR A 99 0.33 -5.31 16.33
C TYR A 99 -0.75 -5.11 15.27
N ILE A 100 -1.91 -5.77 15.39
CA ILE A 100 -3.02 -5.61 14.42
C ILE A 100 -3.47 -4.15 14.33
N GLY A 101 -3.58 -3.45 15.47
CA GLY A 101 -3.89 -2.02 15.49
C GLY A 101 -2.84 -1.18 14.75
N ALA A 102 -1.56 -1.44 14.99
CA ALA A 102 -0.48 -0.73 14.32
C ALA A 102 -0.38 -1.06 12.83
N MET A 103 -0.61 -2.32 12.44
CA MET A 103 -0.65 -2.79 11.05
C MET A 103 -1.78 -2.11 10.28
N ARG A 104 -2.99 -2.02 10.87
CA ARG A 104 -4.12 -1.30 10.27
C ARG A 104 -3.81 0.18 10.07
N ALA A 105 -3.14 0.82 11.03
CA ALA A 105 -2.69 2.20 10.86
C ALA A 105 -1.67 2.35 9.71
N ALA A 106 -0.75 1.39 9.57
CA ALA A 106 0.18 1.38 8.44
C ALA A 106 -0.51 1.14 7.08
N ALA A 107 -1.53 0.29 7.04
CA ALA A 107 -2.35 0.07 5.84
C ALA A 107 -3.14 1.34 5.46
N ASN A 108 -3.76 2.01 6.43
CA ASN A 108 -4.44 3.30 6.20
C ASN A 108 -3.48 4.37 5.68
N TYR A 109 -2.26 4.42 6.20
CA TYR A 109 -1.22 5.30 5.69
C TYR A 109 -0.84 4.94 4.24
N ALA A 110 -0.74 3.65 3.90
CA ALA A 110 -0.47 3.20 2.54
C ALA A 110 -1.57 3.62 1.54
N TRP A 111 -2.85 3.46 1.92
CA TRP A 111 -3.97 3.95 1.12
C TRP A 111 -3.92 5.47 0.93
N CYS A 112 -3.68 6.23 2.00
CA CYS A 112 -3.52 7.68 1.91
C CYS A 112 -2.35 8.07 0.97
N ASN A 113 -1.23 7.35 1.05
CA ASN A 113 -0.09 7.55 0.16
C ASN A 113 -0.46 7.34 -1.31
N ARG A 114 -1.18 6.25 -1.64
CA ARG A 114 -1.64 5.99 -3.02
C ARG A 114 -2.69 6.97 -3.49
N GLN A 115 -3.59 7.42 -2.62
CA GLN A 115 -4.57 8.47 -2.95
C GLN A 115 -3.90 9.79 -3.33
N LEU A 116 -2.86 10.20 -2.58
CA LEU A 116 -2.07 11.39 -2.89
C LEU A 116 -1.30 11.23 -4.20
N LEU A 117 -0.66 10.08 -4.42
CA LEU A 117 0.03 9.78 -5.68
C LEU A 117 -0.93 9.80 -6.89
N MET A 118 -2.14 9.25 -6.75
CA MET A 118 -3.17 9.29 -7.78
C MET A 118 -3.58 10.73 -8.10
N GLN A 119 -3.76 11.58 -7.08
CA GLN A 119 -4.08 12.99 -7.29
C GLN A 119 -2.94 13.72 -8.03
N LEU A 120 -1.69 13.47 -7.64
CA LEU A 120 -0.52 14.03 -8.32
C LEU A 120 -0.40 13.55 -9.78
N ALA A 121 -0.76 12.28 -10.05
CA ALA A 121 -0.80 11.74 -11.41
C ALA A 121 -1.87 12.45 -12.25
N ARG A 122 -3.07 12.62 -11.71
CA ARG A 122 -4.17 13.37 -12.36
C ARG A 122 -3.76 14.80 -12.69
N GLU A 123 -3.09 15.49 -11.76
CA GLU A 123 -2.58 16.86 -11.98
C GLU A 123 -1.50 16.90 -13.07
N ALA A 124 -0.61 15.91 -13.10
CA ALA A 124 0.42 15.81 -14.13
C ALA A 124 -0.19 15.62 -15.52
N PHE A 125 -1.13 14.69 -15.67
CA PHE A 125 -1.85 14.46 -16.93
C PHE A 125 -2.66 15.69 -17.36
N ALA A 126 -3.38 16.31 -16.42
CA ALA A 126 -4.19 17.49 -16.73
C ALA A 126 -3.33 18.65 -17.24
N ARG A 127 -2.17 18.89 -16.62
CA ARG A 127 -1.21 19.90 -17.04
C ARG A 127 -0.61 19.60 -18.42
N VAL A 128 -0.24 18.35 -18.68
CA VAL A 128 0.43 17.95 -19.94
C VAL A 128 -0.55 17.92 -21.12
N LEU A 129 -1.78 17.43 -20.91
CA LEU A 129 -2.78 17.25 -21.96
C LEU A 129 -3.74 18.44 -22.10
N GLY A 130 -3.68 19.42 -21.20
CA GLY A 130 -4.52 20.62 -21.26
C GLY A 130 -6.02 20.35 -21.03
N SER A 131 -6.34 19.28 -20.31
CA SER A 131 -7.72 18.84 -20.03
C SER A 131 -7.87 18.46 -18.56
N SER A 132 -9.06 18.59 -17.97
CA SER A 132 -9.26 18.13 -16.59
C SER A 132 -9.16 16.61 -16.51
N TRP A 133 -8.77 16.07 -15.35
CA TRP A 133 -8.67 14.62 -15.17
C TRP A 133 -10.03 13.92 -15.33
N GLN A 134 -11.13 14.62 -15.02
CA GLN A 134 -12.49 14.14 -15.23
C GLN A 134 -12.82 14.01 -16.72
N SER A 135 -12.46 15.01 -17.53
CA SER A 135 -12.64 14.95 -18.98
C SER A 135 -11.74 13.89 -19.63
N LEU A 136 -10.60 13.58 -19.01
CA LEU A 136 -9.71 12.48 -19.39
C LEU A 136 -10.20 11.11 -18.89
N GLY A 137 -11.29 11.03 -18.11
CA GLY A 137 -11.83 9.78 -17.58
C GLY A 137 -10.87 9.04 -16.63
N MET A 138 -10.04 9.76 -15.88
CA MET A 138 -9.04 9.18 -14.97
C MET A 138 -9.65 8.69 -13.65
N ASP A 139 -10.67 7.84 -13.74
CA ASP A 139 -11.34 7.21 -12.59
C ASP A 139 -10.51 6.05 -12.02
N LEU A 140 -10.66 5.82 -10.72
CA LEU A 140 -9.99 4.70 -10.05
C LEU A 140 -10.72 3.40 -10.40
N VAL A 141 -10.03 2.49 -11.09
CA VAL A 141 -10.56 1.15 -11.36
C VAL A 141 -10.67 0.36 -10.05
N TYR A 142 -9.57 0.26 -9.29
CA TYR A 142 -9.52 -0.45 -8.02
C TYR A 142 -8.25 -0.10 -7.22
N ASP A 143 -8.28 -0.30 -5.90
CA ASP A 143 -7.13 -0.28 -4.98
C ASP A 143 -7.29 -1.36 -3.89
#